data_AF-A0A4W5PPM2-F1
#
_entry.id   AF-A0A4W5PPM2-F1
#
_cell.length_a   1.000
_cell.length_b   1.000
_cell.length_c   1.000
_cell.angle_alpha   90.00
_cell.angle_beta   90.00
_cell.angle_gamma   90.00
#
_symmetry.space_group_name_H-M   'P 1'
#
loop_
_entity.id
_entity.type
_entity.pdbx_description
1 polymer ?
#
loop_
_entity_poly.entity_id
_entity_poly.type
_entity_poly.pdbx_seq_one_letter_code
_entity_poly.pdbx_strand_id
1 'polypeptide(L)'
;MEHIQPPSYRHLSNLFPPQALELLTNCYVMVQGNTVSALGPFNGLKEVRKVVLDTMKNIHPIYNIKTLMIKRELSKDPELRLQSWERFLPNFRHKNLTKRKEPKKKTTKKEYTPFPPQQPESQIDKELATGEFFLRESVKKRKKMEEIKVKQAEALTKRQEERNRAFIPPKEKPVMKKTNKAPSEAKIDIDAIKAKVRKAKTKKLGAPSVNPVPQTPPAYDKKKKNKG
;
A
#
# COMPACT_ATOMS: atom_id res chain seq x y z
N MET A 1 -2.61 28.28 -14.46
CA MET A 1 -2.93 28.37 -13.02
C MET A 1 -4.43 28.26 -12.89
N GLU A 2 -4.95 27.06 -12.62
CA GLU A 2 -6.36 26.90 -12.31
C GLU A 2 -6.64 27.51 -10.94
N HIS A 3 -7.33 28.65 -10.92
CA HIS A 3 -7.88 29.23 -9.71
C HIS A 3 -9.02 28.32 -9.24
N ILE A 4 -8.68 27.33 -8.41
CA ILE A 4 -9.65 26.61 -7.60
C ILE A 4 -10.14 27.62 -6.56
N GLN A 5 -11.26 28.29 -6.84
CA GLN A 5 -11.96 29.04 -5.82
C GLN A 5 -12.44 28.07 -4.73
N PRO A 6 -12.16 28.34 -3.45
CA PRO A 6 -12.67 27.51 -2.36
C PRO A 6 -14.20 27.54 -2.36
N PRO A 7 -14.88 26.47 -1.91
CA PRO A 7 -16.34 26.40 -1.83
C PRO A 7 -16.84 27.22 -0.63
N SER A 8 -16.45 28.48 -0.53
CA SER A 8 -16.93 29.44 0.46
C SER A 8 -18.09 30.22 -0.16
N TYR A 9 -19.19 30.35 0.58
CA TYR A 9 -20.31 31.31 0.42
C TYR A 9 -21.71 30.75 0.20
N ARG A 10 -21.90 29.60 -0.43
CA ARG A 10 -23.25 29.00 -0.52
C ARG A 10 -23.68 28.19 0.71
N HIS A 11 -22.78 27.99 1.67
CA HIS A 11 -23.02 27.15 2.84
C HIS A 11 -23.58 27.90 4.06
N LEU A 12 -23.62 29.23 4.09
CA LEU A 12 -24.24 29.95 5.20
C LEU A 12 -25.71 30.31 4.92
N SER A 13 -26.04 30.70 3.69
CA SER A 13 -27.41 31.07 3.32
C SER A 13 -28.40 29.90 3.34
N ASN A 14 -27.93 28.67 3.08
CA ASN A 14 -28.79 27.48 2.98
C ASN A 14 -28.72 26.58 4.22
N LEU A 15 -27.85 26.88 5.19
CA LEU A 15 -27.59 26.04 6.37
C LEU A 15 -27.94 26.72 7.70
N PHE A 16 -28.16 28.03 7.64
CA PHE A 16 -28.44 28.88 8.79
C PHE A 16 -29.86 29.44 8.64
N PRO A 17 -30.81 29.09 9.50
CA PRO A 17 -32.02 29.89 9.66
C PRO A 17 -31.69 31.06 10.61
N PRO A 18 -31.29 32.25 10.11
CA PRO A 18 -30.93 33.39 10.97
C PRO A 18 -32.06 33.76 11.92
N GLN A 19 -33.30 33.64 11.44
CA GLN A 19 -34.53 33.90 12.20
C GLN A 19 -34.60 33.12 13.54
N ALA A 20 -34.10 31.89 13.58
CA ALA A 20 -34.12 31.09 14.80
C ALA A 20 -33.11 31.62 15.84
N LEU A 21 -31.93 32.06 15.40
CA LEU A 21 -30.93 32.63 16.28
C LEU A 21 -31.39 33.99 16.82
N GLU A 22 -32.02 34.80 15.98
CA GLU A 22 -32.56 36.11 16.36
C GLU A 22 -33.62 35.99 17.45
N LEU A 23 -34.58 35.06 17.29
CA LEU A 23 -35.65 34.82 18.27
C LEU A 23 -35.13 34.24 19.60
N LEU A 24 -34.07 33.43 19.56
CA LEU A 24 -33.51 32.79 20.75
C LEU A 24 -32.64 33.75 21.58
N THR A 25 -31.90 34.64 20.92
CA THR A 25 -30.94 35.55 21.56
C THR A 25 -31.45 36.98 21.71
N ASN A 26 -32.65 37.29 21.18
CA ASN A 26 -33.21 38.64 21.08
C ASN A 26 -32.19 39.63 20.48
N CYS A 27 -31.39 39.15 19.53
CA CYS A 27 -30.41 39.94 18.80
C CYS A 27 -30.82 40.01 17.34
N TYR A 28 -30.56 41.14 16.70
CA TYR A 28 -30.59 41.27 15.25
C TYR A 28 -29.23 40.86 14.69
N VAL A 29 -29.19 39.95 13.71
CA VAL A 29 -27.93 39.40 13.18
C VAL A 29 -27.87 39.56 11.66
N MET A 30 -26.85 40.28 11.20
CA MET A 30 -26.63 40.52 9.78
C MET A 30 -25.30 39.90 9.32
N VAL A 31 -25.36 39.04 8.31
CA VAL A 31 -24.18 38.42 7.70
C VAL A 31 -23.86 39.14 6.40
N GLN A 32 -22.70 39.78 6.33
CA GLN A 32 -22.23 40.52 5.15
C GLN A 32 -20.81 40.09 4.80
N GLY A 33 -20.66 39.43 3.65
CA GLY A 33 -19.36 38.95 3.18
C GLY A 33 -18.68 38.06 4.24
N ASN A 34 -17.45 38.42 4.61
CA ASN A 34 -16.63 37.71 5.61
C ASN A 34 -16.96 38.12 7.06
N THR A 35 -17.91 39.02 7.27
CA THR A 35 -18.19 39.65 8.57
C THR A 35 -19.61 39.34 9.04
N VAL A 36 -19.79 39.28 10.36
CA VAL A 36 -21.10 39.13 11.00
C VAL A 36 -21.27 40.27 11.99
N SER A 37 -22.31 41.08 11.78
CA SER A 37 -22.72 42.16 12.68
C SER A 37 -23.91 41.68 13.52
N ALA A 38 -23.92 42.00 14.82
CA ALA A 38 -25.02 41.65 15.71
C ALA A 38 -25.33 42.79 16.68
N LEU A 39 -26.63 43.03 16.92
CA LEU A 39 -27.13 44.07 17.83
C LEU A 39 -28.11 43.43 18.82
N GLY A 40 -27.97 43.69 20.12
CA GLY A 40 -28.87 43.13 21.12
C GLY A 40 -28.29 43.15 22.55
N PRO A 41 -28.95 42.47 23.51
CA PRO A 41 -28.49 42.41 24.89
C PRO A 41 -27.16 41.66 25.02
N PHE A 42 -26.35 42.03 26.02
CA PHE A 42 -25.01 41.48 26.25
C PHE A 42 -24.98 39.94 26.35
N ASN A 43 -25.98 39.34 27.01
CA ASN A 43 -26.08 37.88 27.14
C ASN A 43 -26.37 37.21 25.79
N GLY A 44 -27.21 37.82 24.94
CA GLY A 44 -27.49 37.34 23.59
C GLY A 44 -26.27 37.45 22.68
N LEU A 45 -25.56 38.59 22.73
CA LEU A 45 -24.33 38.81 21.96
C LEU A 45 -23.22 37.79 22.27
N LYS A 46 -23.09 37.36 23.54
CA LYS A 46 -22.16 36.28 23.93
C LYS A 46 -22.50 34.96 23.24
N GLU A 47 -23.78 34.59 23.23
CA GLU A 47 -24.25 33.35 22.60
C GLU A 47 -24.14 33.42 21.07
N VAL A 48 -24.47 34.56 20.44
CA VAL A 48 -24.27 34.79 18.99
C VAL A 48 -22.79 34.65 18.62
N ARG A 49 -21.88 35.29 19.38
CA ARG A 49 -20.43 35.16 19.15
C ARG A 49 -19.98 33.71 19.21
N LYS A 50 -20.46 32.95 20.19
CA LYS A 50 -20.16 31.52 20.33
C LYS A 50 -20.65 30.74 19.11
N VAL A 51 -21.90 30.94 18.69
CA VAL A 51 -22.50 30.27 17.53
C VAL A 51 -21.70 30.53 16.25
N VAL A 52 -21.31 31.78 16.01
CA VAL A 52 -20.52 32.17 14.81
C VAL A 52 -19.15 31.51 14.83
N LEU A 53 -18.43 31.59 15.94
CA LEU A 53 -17.10 30.97 16.07
C LEU A 53 -17.13 29.45 15.90
N ASP A 54 -18.13 28.79 16.46
CA ASP A 54 -18.29 27.34 16.31
C ASP A 54 -18.66 26.96 14.88
N THR A 55 -19.47 27.79 14.20
CA THR A 55 -19.78 27.62 12.78
C THR A 55 -18.53 27.72 11.90
N MET A 56 -17.62 28.64 12.23
CA MET A 56 -16.31 28.75 11.55
C MET A 56 -15.40 27.54 11.79
N LYS A 57 -15.56 26.84 12.93
CA LYS A 57 -14.83 25.60 13.27
C LYS A 57 -15.45 24.33 12.67
N ASN A 58 -16.31 24.47 11.66
CA ASN A 58 -17.02 23.36 11.02
C ASN A 58 -17.98 22.62 11.97
N ILE A 59 -18.54 23.33 12.97
CA ILE A 59 -19.64 22.82 13.81
C ILE A 59 -20.93 23.43 13.30
N HIS A 60 -21.89 22.59 12.92
CA HIS A 60 -23.12 23.07 12.30
C HIS A 60 -23.97 23.92 13.28
N PRO A 61 -24.49 25.09 12.86
CA PRO A 61 -25.21 26.03 13.73
C PRO A 61 -26.45 25.42 14.40
N ILE A 62 -27.13 24.48 13.74
CA ILE A 62 -28.25 23.70 14.32
C ILE A 62 -27.94 23.08 15.70
N TYR A 63 -26.69 22.68 15.96
CA TYR A 63 -26.32 22.11 17.26
C TYR A 63 -26.39 23.18 18.36
N ASN A 64 -25.84 24.36 18.08
CA ASN A 64 -25.90 25.48 18.99
C ASN A 64 -27.34 25.99 19.18
N ILE A 65 -28.14 26.03 18.12
CA ILE A 65 -29.56 26.39 18.21
C ILE A 65 -30.30 25.40 19.12
N LYS A 66 -30.10 24.09 18.94
CA LYS A 66 -30.71 23.06 19.81
C LYS A 66 -30.27 23.21 21.26
N THR A 67 -29.00 23.47 21.52
CA THR A 67 -28.48 23.76 22.86
C THR A 67 -29.13 25.00 23.47
N LEU A 68 -29.28 26.09 22.71
CA LEU A 68 -29.93 27.32 23.17
C LEU A 68 -31.41 27.13 23.47
N MET A 69 -32.13 26.36 22.65
CA MET A 69 -33.53 26.00 22.92
C MET A 69 -33.66 25.25 24.24
N ILE A 70 -32.83 24.22 24.46
CA ILE A 70 -32.87 23.42 25.69
C ILE A 70 -32.54 24.29 26.90
N LYS A 71 -31.47 25.11 26.84
CA LYS A 71 -31.13 26.05 27.93
C LYS A 71 -32.28 26.99 28.28
N ARG A 72 -33.01 27.49 27.28
CA ARG A 72 -34.14 28.41 27.49
C ARG A 72 -35.30 27.72 28.19
N GLU A 73 -35.58 26.46 27.87
CA GLU A 73 -36.59 25.67 28.59
C GLU A 73 -36.13 25.33 30.02
N LEU A 74 -34.90 24.83 30.20
CA LEU A 74 -34.36 24.50 31.54
C LEU A 74 -34.26 25.73 32.47
N SER A 75 -34.12 26.93 31.90
CA SER A 75 -34.11 28.18 32.67
C SER A 75 -35.49 28.61 33.16
N LYS A 76 -36.58 28.09 32.58
CA LYS A 76 -37.95 28.36 33.06
C LYS A 76 -38.25 27.53 34.31
N ASP A 77 -37.66 26.35 34.43
CA ASP A 77 -37.87 25.46 35.56
C ASP A 77 -37.07 25.94 36.80
N PRO A 78 -37.74 26.26 37.92
CA PRO A 78 -37.09 26.86 39.08
C PRO A 78 -36.13 25.90 39.80
N GLU A 79 -36.42 24.60 39.83
CA GLU A 79 -35.59 23.59 40.50
C GLU A 79 -34.30 23.27 39.73
N LEU A 80 -34.38 23.28 38.41
CA LEU A 80 -33.26 22.89 37.54
C LEU A 80 -32.29 24.05 37.31
N ARG A 81 -32.71 25.29 37.53
CA ARG A 81 -31.88 26.49 37.39
C ARG A 81 -30.65 26.48 38.31
N LEU A 82 -30.74 25.82 39.46
CA LEU A 82 -29.65 25.74 40.45
C LEU A 82 -28.67 24.58 40.16
N GLN A 83 -29.03 23.66 39.25
CA GLN A 83 -28.26 22.43 38.98
C GLN A 83 -27.45 22.56 37.68
N SER A 84 -26.44 21.69 37.51
CA SER A 84 -25.65 21.62 36.28
C SER A 84 -26.48 21.08 35.11
N TRP A 85 -26.51 21.79 33.98
CA TRP A 85 -27.32 21.41 32.80
C TRP A 85 -26.64 20.45 31.82
N GLU A 86 -25.40 20.03 32.07
CA GLU A 86 -24.58 19.26 31.12
C GLU A 86 -25.24 17.95 30.66
N ARG A 87 -26.00 17.29 31.54
CA ARG A 87 -26.73 16.05 31.23
C ARG A 87 -27.79 16.21 30.15
N PHE A 88 -28.41 17.38 30.06
CA PHE A 88 -29.48 17.67 29.11
C PHE A 88 -28.95 18.28 27.81
N LEU A 89 -27.69 18.71 27.80
CA LEU A 89 -27.06 19.32 26.64
C LEU A 89 -26.57 18.24 25.66
N PRO A 90 -26.90 18.35 24.36
CA PRO A 90 -26.39 17.42 23.36
C PRO A 90 -24.87 17.56 23.21
N ASN A 91 -24.12 16.52 23.58
CA ASN A 91 -22.67 16.45 23.36
C ASN A 91 -22.37 15.82 21.99
N PHE A 92 -22.22 16.65 20.97
CA PHE A 92 -21.84 16.17 19.65
C PHE A 92 -20.32 15.92 19.57
N ARG A 93 -19.92 14.66 19.75
CA ARG A 93 -18.53 14.24 19.53
C ARG A 93 -18.30 14.09 18.03
N HIS A 94 -17.36 14.84 17.48
CA HIS A 94 -16.95 14.65 16.09
C HIS A 94 -16.47 13.21 15.89
N LYS A 95 -17.15 12.46 15.02
CA LYS A 95 -16.75 11.10 14.63
C LYS A 95 -15.55 11.19 13.69
N ASN A 96 -14.38 11.55 14.24
CA ASN A 96 -13.12 11.39 13.52
C ASN A 96 -12.90 9.89 13.35
N LEU A 97 -13.21 9.34 12.17
CA LEU A 97 -12.65 8.04 11.78
C LEU A 97 -11.14 8.28 11.65
N THR A 98 -10.42 8.05 12.75
CA THR A 98 -8.96 8.30 12.88
C THR A 98 -8.15 7.60 11.81
N LYS A 99 -8.73 6.57 11.19
CA LYS A 99 -8.17 5.81 10.09
C LYS A 99 -9.09 5.96 8.89
N ARG A 100 -8.70 6.80 7.93
CA ARG A 100 -9.21 6.69 6.57
C ARG A 100 -8.88 5.28 6.09
N LYS A 101 -9.84 4.56 5.48
CA LYS A 101 -9.53 3.30 4.79
C LYS A 101 -8.59 3.62 3.64
N GLU A 102 -7.31 3.36 3.83
CA GLU A 102 -6.32 3.59 2.79
C GLU A 102 -6.39 2.45 1.77
N PRO A 103 -6.30 2.75 0.47
CA PRO A 103 -6.24 1.71 -0.53
C PRO A 103 -4.98 0.86 -0.28
N LYS A 104 -5.10 -0.47 -0.42
CA LYS A 104 -3.97 -1.42 -0.27
C LYS A 104 -2.79 -1.09 -1.18
N LYS A 105 -3.05 -0.43 -2.31
CA LYS A 105 -2.04 0.07 -3.24
C LYS A 105 -2.02 1.59 -3.15
N LYS A 106 -1.15 2.12 -2.29
CA LYS A 106 -0.80 3.54 -2.32
C LYS A 106 0.19 3.76 -3.44
N THR A 107 -0.18 4.54 -4.45
CA THR A 107 0.78 5.02 -5.44
C THR A 107 1.68 6.04 -4.73
N THR A 108 2.98 5.75 -4.65
CA THR A 108 3.96 6.73 -4.21
C THR A 108 3.98 7.87 -5.22
N LYS A 109 4.01 9.13 -4.72
CA LYS A 109 4.18 10.29 -5.59
C LYS A 109 5.53 10.18 -6.28
N LYS A 110 5.56 10.37 -7.60
CA LYS A 110 6.81 10.43 -8.36
C LYS A 110 7.62 11.63 -7.87
N GLU A 111 8.93 11.47 -7.79
CA GLU A 111 9.85 12.56 -7.47
C GLU A 111 9.64 13.72 -8.46
N TYR A 112 9.73 14.95 -7.97
CA TYR A 112 9.51 16.13 -8.79
C TYR A 112 10.65 16.25 -9.81
N THR A 113 10.33 15.91 -11.05
CA THR A 113 11.20 16.13 -12.21
C THR A 113 10.74 17.41 -12.89
N PRO A 114 11.61 18.45 -12.99
CA PRO A 114 11.25 19.73 -13.61
C PRO A 114 11.09 19.59 -15.14
N PHE A 115 11.64 18.52 -15.72
CA PHE A 115 11.49 18.23 -17.14
C PHE A 115 10.24 17.38 -17.38
N PRO A 116 9.42 17.73 -18.39
CA PRO A 116 8.32 16.88 -18.80
C PRO A 116 8.88 15.52 -19.27
N PRO A 117 8.14 14.42 -19.07
CA PRO A 117 8.51 13.14 -19.67
C PRO A 117 8.53 13.27 -21.20
N GLN A 118 9.37 12.49 -21.87
CA GLN A 118 9.40 12.44 -23.32
C GLN A 118 8.01 12.06 -23.86
N GLN A 119 7.60 12.72 -24.95
CA GLN A 119 6.35 12.40 -25.62
C GLN A 119 6.42 10.95 -26.12
N PRO A 120 5.34 10.17 -26.00
CA PRO A 120 5.31 8.84 -26.59
C PRO A 120 5.42 8.97 -28.11
N GLU A 121 6.32 8.21 -28.71
CA GLU A 121 6.51 8.18 -30.16
C GLU A 121 5.22 7.80 -30.88
N SER A 122 4.92 8.49 -31.98
CA SER A 122 3.78 8.15 -32.83
C SER A 122 4.01 6.78 -33.50
N GLN A 123 2.95 6.15 -33.99
CA GLN A 123 3.09 4.90 -34.72
C GLN A 123 3.97 5.06 -35.97
N ILE A 124 3.88 6.21 -36.65
CA ILE A 124 4.70 6.53 -37.83
C ILE A 124 6.17 6.61 -37.42
N ASP A 125 6.49 7.29 -36.32
CA ASP A 125 7.87 7.42 -35.83
C ASP A 125 8.48 6.07 -35.45
N LYS A 126 7.69 5.18 -34.82
CA LYS A 126 8.13 3.82 -34.52
C LYS A 126 8.42 3.03 -35.79
N GLU A 127 7.55 3.10 -36.79
CA GLU A 127 7.73 2.42 -38.07
C GLU A 127 8.90 2.99 -38.89
N LEU A 128 9.17 4.29 -38.76
CA LEU A 128 10.34 4.95 -39.36
C LEU A 128 11.64 4.51 -38.65
N ALA A 129 11.64 4.46 -37.31
CA ALA A 129 12.78 4.02 -36.51
C ALA A 129 13.13 2.53 -36.74
N THR A 130 12.12 1.66 -36.92
CA THR A 130 12.34 0.24 -37.26
C THR A 130 12.68 0.02 -38.73
N GLY A 131 12.51 1.05 -39.59
CA GLY A 131 12.67 0.95 -41.04
C GLY A 131 11.57 0.13 -41.73
N GLU A 132 10.54 -0.29 -40.99
CA GLU A 132 9.41 -1.04 -41.53
C GLU A 132 8.49 -0.16 -42.37
N PHE A 133 8.47 1.16 -42.13
CA PHE A 133 7.64 2.10 -42.86
C PHE A 133 7.84 2.01 -44.39
N PHE A 134 9.08 1.84 -44.83
CA PHE A 134 9.44 1.77 -46.25
C PHE A 134 9.17 0.40 -46.90
N LEU A 135 8.90 -0.64 -46.11
CA LEU A 135 8.62 -1.98 -46.66
C LEU A 135 7.19 -2.08 -47.20
N ARG A 136 7.04 -2.59 -48.43
CA ARG A 136 5.73 -2.92 -49.00
C ARG A 136 5.01 -3.96 -48.14
N GLU A 137 3.68 -3.90 -48.09
CA GLU A 137 2.86 -4.82 -47.29
C GLU A 137 3.12 -6.31 -47.60
N SER A 138 3.40 -6.65 -48.86
CA SER A 138 3.71 -8.02 -49.28
C SER A 138 4.99 -8.54 -48.60
N VAL A 139 5.99 -7.68 -48.45
CA VAL A 139 7.27 -8.01 -47.79
C VAL A 139 7.05 -8.15 -46.28
N LYS A 140 6.26 -7.25 -45.68
CA LYS A 140 5.85 -7.34 -44.26
C LYS A 140 5.12 -8.67 -43.98
N LYS A 141 4.17 -9.04 -44.83
CA LYS A 141 3.40 -10.30 -44.74
C LYS A 141 4.32 -11.52 -44.85
N ARG A 142 5.28 -11.52 -45.79
CA ARG A 142 6.24 -12.62 -45.95
C ARG A 142 7.12 -12.80 -44.70
N LYS A 143 7.68 -11.71 -44.17
CA LYS A 143 8.48 -11.73 -42.93
C LYS A 143 7.66 -12.27 -41.75
N LYS A 144 6.42 -11.81 -41.57
CA LYS A 144 5.53 -12.30 -40.51
C LYS A 144 5.24 -13.80 -40.64
N MET A 145 5.02 -14.30 -41.85
CA MET A 145 4.80 -15.73 -42.08
C MET A 145 6.06 -16.56 -41.81
N GLU A 146 7.23 -16.04 -42.14
CA GLU A 146 8.52 -16.67 -41.85
C GLU A 146 8.77 -16.74 -40.34
N GLU A 147 8.53 -15.66 -39.60
CA GLU A 147 8.60 -15.65 -38.13
C GLU A 147 7.63 -16.67 -37.50
N ILE A 148 6.41 -16.79 -38.02
CA ILE A 148 5.45 -17.79 -37.55
C ILE A 148 5.97 -19.21 -37.79
N LYS A 149 6.54 -19.49 -38.98
CA LYS A 149 7.12 -20.80 -39.30
C LYS A 149 8.31 -21.13 -38.39
N VAL A 150 9.17 -20.15 -38.13
CA VAL A 150 10.32 -20.31 -37.21
C VAL A 150 9.82 -20.62 -35.79
N LYS A 151 8.86 -19.85 -35.26
CA LYS A 151 8.27 -20.11 -33.93
C LYS A 151 7.59 -21.48 -33.85
N GLN A 152 6.93 -21.92 -34.92
CA GLN A 152 6.33 -23.25 -35.00
C GLN A 152 7.40 -24.35 -34.98
N ALA A 153 8.49 -24.18 -35.74
CA ALA A 153 9.61 -25.12 -35.74
C ALA A 153 10.27 -25.20 -34.36
N GLU A 154 10.54 -24.07 -33.71
CA GLU A 154 11.10 -23.99 -32.35
C GLU A 154 10.19 -24.64 -31.30
N ALA A 155 8.87 -24.44 -31.39
CA ALA A 155 7.92 -25.09 -30.49
C ALA A 155 7.91 -26.61 -30.70
N LEU A 156 8.06 -27.07 -31.94
CA LEU A 156 8.10 -28.48 -32.29
C LEU A 156 9.40 -29.13 -31.78
N THR A 157 10.55 -28.48 -31.97
CA THR A 157 11.83 -28.96 -31.43
C THR A 157 11.81 -29.01 -29.92
N LYS A 158 11.33 -27.95 -29.24
CA LYS A 158 11.19 -27.93 -27.78
C LYS A 158 10.28 -29.05 -27.26
N ARG A 159 9.13 -29.28 -27.91
CA ARG A 159 8.22 -30.38 -27.55
C ARG A 159 8.86 -31.74 -27.78
N GLN A 160 9.67 -31.90 -28.83
CA GLN A 160 10.41 -33.13 -29.07
C GLN A 160 11.50 -33.35 -28.02
N GLU A 161 12.22 -32.32 -27.62
CA GLU A 161 13.19 -32.38 -26.51
C GLU A 161 12.52 -32.77 -25.19
N GLU A 162 11.37 -32.19 -24.87
CA GLU A 162 10.59 -32.54 -23.67
C GLU A 162 10.15 -34.01 -23.69
N ARG A 163 9.68 -34.53 -24.83
CA ARG A 163 9.36 -35.96 -25.01
C ARG A 163 10.60 -36.85 -24.85
N ASN A 164 11.71 -36.49 -25.49
CA ASN A 164 12.95 -37.27 -25.42
C ASN A 164 13.52 -37.28 -23.98
N ARG A 165 13.39 -36.18 -23.23
CA ARG A 165 13.78 -36.10 -21.82
C ARG A 165 12.96 -37.05 -20.95
N ALA A 166 11.68 -37.25 -21.24
CA ALA A 166 10.84 -38.21 -20.52
C ALA A 166 11.20 -39.68 -20.86
N PHE A 167 11.86 -39.93 -22.00
CA PHE A 167 12.27 -41.28 -22.42
C PHE A 167 13.70 -41.65 -21.97
N ILE A 168 14.49 -40.68 -21.48
CA ILE A 168 15.79 -40.96 -20.86
C ILE A 168 15.53 -41.39 -19.41
N PRO A 169 15.90 -42.62 -19.02
CA PRO A 169 15.76 -43.06 -17.64
C PRO A 169 16.51 -42.08 -16.72
N PRO A 170 15.89 -41.64 -15.60
CA PRO A 170 16.58 -40.84 -14.61
C PRO A 170 17.88 -41.54 -14.23
N LYS A 171 19.03 -40.85 -14.30
CA LYS A 171 20.29 -41.42 -13.81
C LYS A 171 20.15 -41.67 -12.31
N GLU A 172 19.95 -42.93 -11.94
CA GLU A 172 19.97 -43.36 -10.56
C GLU A 172 21.33 -43.01 -9.96
N LYS A 173 21.33 -42.35 -8.80
CA LYS A 173 22.56 -42.30 -7.99
C LYS A 173 22.88 -43.74 -7.63
N PRO A 174 24.12 -44.24 -7.81
CA PRO A 174 24.43 -45.64 -7.54
C PRO A 174 24.09 -45.97 -6.09
N VAL A 175 23.01 -46.72 -5.88
CA VAL A 175 22.70 -47.34 -4.60
C VAL A 175 23.70 -48.48 -4.46
N MET A 176 24.65 -48.30 -3.55
CA MET A 176 25.57 -49.36 -3.16
C MET A 176 24.76 -50.59 -2.73
N LYS A 177 24.69 -51.62 -3.58
CA LYS A 177 24.37 -52.98 -3.16
C LYS A 177 25.67 -53.75 -3.08
N LYS A 178 26.05 -54.09 -1.85
CA LYS A 178 26.99 -55.17 -1.54
C LYS A 178 26.35 -56.46 -2.06
N THR A 179 26.95 -57.12 -3.05
CA THR A 179 27.51 -58.48 -2.95
C THR A 179 28.17 -58.90 -4.28
N ASN A 180 29.47 -59.17 -4.17
CA ASN A 180 30.34 -60.07 -4.94
C ASN A 180 29.90 -60.55 -6.33
N LYS A 181 30.55 -60.00 -7.37
CA LYS A 181 31.35 -60.74 -8.37
C LYS A 181 32.37 -59.76 -8.99
N ALA A 182 33.60 -60.24 -9.12
CA ALA A 182 34.84 -59.47 -9.29
C ALA A 182 34.90 -58.60 -10.57
N PRO A 183 35.64 -57.48 -10.55
CA PRO A 183 36.21 -56.90 -11.75
C PRO A 183 37.73 -57.14 -11.79
N SER A 184 38.17 -57.71 -12.90
CA SER A 184 39.53 -57.56 -13.39
C SER A 184 39.86 -56.08 -13.60
N GLU A 185 41.07 -55.73 -13.20
CA GLU A 185 41.93 -54.66 -13.74
C GLU A 185 41.42 -53.21 -13.68
N ALA A 186 41.57 -52.61 -12.50
CA ALA A 186 41.99 -51.21 -12.40
C ALA A 186 43.00 -51.07 -11.24
N LYS A 187 44.22 -50.66 -11.60
CA LYS A 187 45.41 -50.53 -10.76
C LYS A 187 45.13 -49.71 -9.49
N ILE A 188 45.30 -50.33 -8.33
CA ILE A 188 45.29 -49.66 -7.03
C ILE A 188 46.74 -49.28 -6.69
N ASP A 189 46.98 -48.00 -6.43
CA ASP A 189 48.32 -47.46 -6.20
C ASP A 189 48.81 -47.75 -4.75
N ILE A 190 49.67 -48.75 -4.64
CA ILE A 190 50.15 -49.34 -3.37
C ILE A 190 51.01 -48.33 -2.57
N ASP A 191 51.68 -47.41 -3.25
CA ASP A 191 52.61 -46.47 -2.61
C ASP A 191 51.90 -45.36 -1.81
N ALA A 192 50.75 -44.89 -2.30
CA ALA A 192 49.91 -43.93 -1.58
C ALA A 192 49.33 -44.52 -0.28
N ILE A 193 49.06 -45.83 -0.27
CA ILE A 193 48.53 -46.53 0.90
C ILE A 193 49.64 -46.76 1.94
N LYS A 194 50.85 -47.14 1.49
CA LYS A 194 52.03 -47.31 2.35
C LYS A 194 52.41 -46.01 3.08
N ALA A 195 52.32 -44.87 2.38
CA ALA A 195 52.56 -43.55 2.97
C ALA A 195 51.53 -43.16 4.04
N LYS A 196 50.25 -43.48 3.83
CA LYS A 196 49.18 -43.21 4.81
C LYS A 196 49.31 -44.07 6.08
N VAL A 197 49.70 -45.33 5.95
CA VAL A 197 49.91 -46.23 7.10
C VAL A 197 51.11 -45.79 7.95
N ARG A 198 52.19 -45.30 7.35
CA ARG A 198 53.32 -44.71 8.10
C ARG A 198 52.95 -43.41 8.83
N LYS A 199 52.14 -42.55 8.22
CA LYS A 199 51.59 -41.34 8.86
C LYS A 199 50.62 -41.65 10.01
N ALA A 200 49.90 -42.77 9.94
CA ALA A 200 48.97 -43.19 10.99
C ALA A 200 49.70 -43.85 12.19
N LYS A 201 50.78 -44.60 11.96
CA LYS A 201 51.59 -45.20 13.03
C LYS A 201 52.37 -44.19 13.90
N THR A 202 52.61 -42.98 13.39
CA THR A 202 53.34 -41.92 14.10
C THR A 202 52.41 -41.00 14.92
N LYS A 203 51.09 -41.09 14.73
CA LYS A 203 50.12 -40.35 15.55
C LYS A 203 49.62 -41.23 16.69
N LYS A 204 50.24 -41.10 17.87
CA LYS A 204 49.72 -41.70 19.11
C LYS A 204 48.34 -41.11 19.45
N LEU A 205 47.42 -42.00 19.79
CA LEU A 205 46.06 -41.71 20.25
C LEU A 205 46.11 -40.92 21.57
N GLY A 206 45.40 -39.79 21.62
CA GLY A 206 45.05 -39.09 22.87
C GLY A 206 45.53 -37.64 22.97
N ALA A 207 44.76 -36.71 22.40
CA ALA A 207 44.45 -35.36 22.91
C ALA A 207 43.76 -34.52 21.79
N PRO A 208 42.73 -33.71 22.09
CA PRO A 208 41.99 -32.96 21.07
C PRO A 208 42.73 -31.68 20.67
N SER A 209 42.78 -31.36 19.36
CA SER A 209 43.24 -30.04 18.89
C SER A 209 42.06 -29.17 18.51
N VAL A 210 42.00 -28.00 19.15
CA VAL A 210 41.02 -26.93 18.96
C VAL A 210 41.42 -26.04 17.77
N ASN A 211 40.39 -25.48 17.11
CA ASN A 211 40.31 -24.21 16.34
C ASN A 211 40.09 -24.34 14.82
N PRO A 212 39.51 -23.32 14.14
CA PRO A 212 38.58 -22.27 14.58
C PRO A 212 37.33 -22.13 13.67
N VAL A 213 36.33 -21.38 14.14
CA VAL A 213 35.02 -21.14 13.51
C VAL A 213 35.09 -20.05 12.43
N PRO A 214 34.50 -20.27 11.24
CA PRO A 214 33.96 -19.20 10.41
C PRO A 214 32.43 -19.13 10.52
N GLN A 215 31.94 -17.93 10.81
CA GLN A 215 30.53 -17.59 11.03
C GLN A 215 29.75 -17.54 9.70
N THR A 216 28.54 -18.09 9.67
CA THR A 216 27.51 -17.78 8.67
C THR A 216 26.23 -17.26 9.36
N PRO A 217 25.58 -16.22 8.82
CA PRO A 217 24.36 -15.62 9.38
C PRO A 217 23.09 -16.47 9.12
N PRO A 218 22.02 -16.26 9.91
CA PRO A 218 20.91 -17.21 10.03
C PRO A 218 19.85 -17.10 8.93
N ALA A 219 19.26 -18.26 8.64
CA ALA A 219 18.03 -18.45 7.89
C ALA A 219 16.81 -17.86 8.62
N TYR A 220 15.79 -17.42 7.88
CA TYR A 220 14.45 -17.18 8.41
C TYR A 220 13.43 -18.19 7.87
N ASP A 221 12.62 -18.66 8.81
CA ASP A 221 11.70 -19.78 8.79
C ASP A 221 10.51 -19.66 7.82
N LYS A 222 10.10 -20.81 7.26
CA LYS A 222 8.68 -21.11 7.03
C LYS A 222 8.30 -22.34 7.87
N LYS A 223 7.64 -22.10 9.00
CA LYS A 223 6.95 -23.14 9.78
C LYS A 223 5.44 -23.02 9.64
N LYS A 224 4.87 -24.09 9.07
CA LYS A 224 3.49 -24.60 9.25
C LYS A 224 3.32 -25.13 10.67
N LYS A 225 2.15 -24.90 11.29
CA LYS A 225 1.38 -25.75 12.24
C LYS A 225 0.36 -24.85 12.95
N ASN A 226 -0.83 -25.25 13.39
CA ASN A 226 -1.62 -26.47 13.25
C ASN A 226 -3.08 -26.13 13.64
N LYS A 227 -3.99 -27.08 13.37
CA LYS A 227 -5.36 -27.16 13.89
C LYS A 227 -5.46 -26.94 15.42
N GLY A 228 -6.57 -26.29 15.79
CA GLY A 228 -7.27 -26.25 17.07
C GLY A 228 -8.66 -25.73 16.76
#